data_AF-D5H5D2-F1
#
_entry.id   AF-D5H5D2-F1
#
_cell.length_a   1.000
_cell.length_b   1.000
_cell.length_c   1.000
_cell.angle_alpha   90.00
_cell.angle_beta   90.00
_cell.angle_gamma   90.00
#
_symmetry.space_group_name_H-M   'P 1'
#
loop_
_entity.id
_entity.type
_entity.pdbx_description
1 polymer ?
#
loop_
_entity_poly.entity_id
_entity_poly.type
_entity_poly.pdbx_seq_one_letter_code
_entity_poly.pdbx_strand_id
1 'polypeptide(L)'
;MGTGEHGSPSPRGCVAVPVARPIKTKNSEAPGRASTLILAIHSIIRTSGLMPYPKSMVEPMRKELTRLGIDELKSPDDVDAAFGAAEDETLLLIINSVCGCAAGGARPAVAQALETGPTPDHAVTVFAGQDVAATDYVRDTHLPGIPPSSPFMALFRNGQPVYVIERKHIEGREPAAISADLVEALQAYCTDEAPPSDAPSRPDLSSSPNAGGLPSTFQSIS
;
A
#
# COMPACT_ATOMS: atom_id res chain seq x y z
N MET A 1 -17.95 -17.27 87.56
CA MET A 1 -17.18 -17.98 88.60
C MET A 1 -17.17 -19.46 88.26
N GLY A 2 -15.98 -19.99 87.94
CA GLY A 2 -15.60 -21.42 87.91
C GLY A 2 -16.11 -22.27 86.73
N THR A 3 -15.37 -23.17 86.07
CA THR A 3 -13.92 -23.49 85.92
C THR A 3 -13.81 -24.79 85.08
N GLY A 4 -12.74 -24.92 84.28
CA GLY A 4 -12.05 -26.18 83.92
C GLY A 4 -12.54 -26.85 82.62
N GLU A 5 -11.78 -26.87 81.51
CA GLU A 5 -10.54 -27.62 81.19
C GLU A 5 -10.66 -29.15 81.32
N HIS A 6 -10.56 -29.86 80.18
CA HIS A 6 -9.42 -30.75 79.86
C HIS A 6 -9.65 -31.63 78.62
N GLY A 7 -8.60 -31.77 77.80
CA GLY A 7 -8.16 -33.09 77.34
C GLY A 7 -8.47 -33.52 75.91
N SER A 8 -7.57 -33.22 74.98
CA SER A 8 -7.26 -34.08 73.83
C SER A 8 -6.75 -35.46 74.33
N PRO A 9 -6.90 -36.56 73.58
CA PRO A 9 -5.89 -36.90 72.57
C PRO A 9 -6.42 -37.56 71.27
N SER A 10 -5.59 -37.43 70.23
CA SER A 10 -5.61 -38.15 68.94
C SER A 10 -5.50 -39.68 69.12
N PRO A 11 -5.94 -40.50 68.14
CA PRO A 11 -4.98 -40.95 67.12
C PRO A 11 -5.55 -41.08 65.69
N ARG A 12 -4.66 -40.83 64.71
CA ARG A 12 -4.32 -41.63 63.50
C ARG A 12 -5.51 -42.34 62.80
N GLY A 13 -5.83 -42.15 61.52
CA GLY A 13 -5.02 -41.83 60.34
C GLY A 13 -5.40 -42.81 59.22
N CYS A 14 -5.41 -42.30 57.97
CA CYS A 14 -5.50 -43.02 56.68
C CYS A 14 -6.89 -43.53 56.23
N VAL A 15 -7.35 -43.42 54.99
CA VAL A 15 -6.98 -42.67 53.77
C VAL A 15 -8.30 -42.62 52.98
N ALA A 16 -8.77 -41.44 52.58
CA ALA A 16 -9.91 -41.31 51.67
C ALA A 16 -9.39 -41.27 50.22
N VAL A 17 -9.92 -42.18 49.39
CA VAL A 17 -9.66 -42.29 47.96
C VAL A 17 -10.22 -41.05 47.24
N PRO A 18 -9.46 -40.34 46.37
CA PRO A 18 -10.00 -39.20 45.66
C PRO A 18 -10.86 -39.64 44.47
N VAL A 19 -12.12 -39.19 44.47
CA VAL A 19 -13.02 -39.23 43.33
C VAL A 19 -12.50 -38.27 42.25
N ALA A 20 -12.11 -38.81 41.09
CA ALA A 20 -11.65 -38.03 39.96
C ALA A 20 -12.75 -37.11 39.43
N ARG A 21 -12.50 -35.80 39.41
CA ARG A 21 -13.29 -34.78 38.71
C ARG A 21 -12.78 -34.62 37.27
N PRO A 22 -13.65 -34.25 36.32
CA PRO A 22 -13.30 -34.17 34.91
C PRO A 22 -12.28 -33.05 34.63
N ILE A 23 -11.29 -33.38 33.80
CA ILE A 23 -10.25 -32.48 33.35
C ILE A 23 -10.87 -31.50 32.34
N LYS A 24 -10.78 -30.21 32.67
CA LYS A 24 -11.12 -29.09 31.78
C LYS A 24 -9.95 -28.90 30.81
N THR A 25 -10.11 -29.30 29.55
CA THR A 25 -9.12 -29.00 28.49
C THR A 25 -9.23 -27.51 28.13
N LYS A 26 -8.10 -26.81 28.25
CA LYS A 26 -7.93 -25.40 27.87
C LYS A 26 -7.99 -25.25 26.34
N ASN A 27 -8.66 -24.19 25.90
CA ASN A 27 -8.53 -23.61 24.56
C ASN A 27 -7.07 -23.23 24.28
N SER A 28 -6.60 -23.59 23.09
CA SER A 28 -5.52 -22.91 22.37
C SER A 28 -5.72 -23.21 20.89
N GLU A 29 -6.52 -22.37 20.25
CA GLU A 29 -6.60 -22.33 18.79
C GLU A 29 -5.67 -21.19 18.33
N ALA A 30 -4.57 -21.57 17.69
CA ALA A 30 -3.75 -20.66 16.91
C ALA A 30 -4.23 -20.71 15.44
N PRO A 31 -4.43 -19.58 14.75
CA PRO A 31 -4.82 -19.59 13.34
C PRO A 31 -3.60 -19.97 12.49
N GLY A 32 -3.51 -21.25 12.13
CA GLY A 32 -2.44 -21.79 11.31
C GLY A 32 -2.86 -21.98 9.85
N ARG A 33 -2.24 -21.20 8.96
CA ARG A 33 -1.76 -21.67 7.63
C ARG A 33 -2.82 -22.16 6.65
N ALA A 34 -3.65 -21.26 6.13
CA ALA A 34 -4.46 -21.55 4.92
C ALA A 34 -4.31 -20.53 3.78
N SER A 35 -3.62 -19.39 3.98
CA SER A 35 -3.58 -18.32 2.95
C SER A 35 -2.47 -18.41 1.91
N THR A 36 -1.41 -19.19 2.12
CA THR A 36 -0.23 -19.15 1.23
C THR A 36 -0.44 -19.89 -0.10
N LEU A 37 -1.39 -20.83 -0.18
CA LEU A 37 -1.55 -21.68 -1.37
C LEU A 37 -2.42 -21.03 -2.47
N ILE A 38 -3.33 -20.11 -2.12
CA ILE A 38 -4.25 -19.49 -3.09
C ILE A 38 -3.56 -18.37 -3.89
N LEU A 39 -2.59 -17.66 -3.31
CA LEU A 39 -1.77 -16.68 -4.04
C LEU A 39 -0.84 -17.34 -5.07
N ALA A 40 -0.34 -18.56 -4.80
CA ALA A 40 0.61 -19.23 -5.68
C ALA A 40 -0.01 -19.65 -7.03
N ILE A 41 -1.32 -19.91 -7.10
CA ILE A 41 -1.96 -20.45 -8.31
C ILE A 41 -2.30 -19.34 -9.32
N HIS A 42 -2.59 -18.11 -8.88
CA HIS A 42 -2.82 -16.97 -9.79
C HIS A 42 -1.52 -16.38 -10.36
N SER A 43 -0.40 -16.54 -9.66
CA SER A 43 0.91 -16.03 -10.10
C SER A 43 1.43 -16.74 -11.37
N ILE A 44 1.19 -18.06 -11.50
CA ILE A 44 1.76 -18.90 -12.57
C ILE A 44 1.25 -18.53 -13.97
N ILE A 45 0.06 -17.93 -14.09
CA ILE A 45 -0.52 -17.58 -15.40
C ILE A 45 0.05 -16.26 -15.95
N ARG A 46 0.64 -15.40 -15.11
CA ARG A 46 1.01 -14.03 -15.47
C ARG A 46 2.47 -13.86 -15.94
N THR A 47 3.34 -14.83 -15.68
CA THR A 47 4.80 -14.74 -15.94
C THR A 47 5.22 -15.14 -17.37
N SER A 48 4.26 -15.45 -18.25
CA SER A 48 4.56 -15.93 -19.59
C SER A 48 4.88 -14.77 -20.55
N GLY A 49 6.16 -14.38 -20.63
CA GLY A 49 6.72 -13.77 -21.85
C GLY A 49 7.27 -12.35 -21.76
N LEU A 50 7.40 -11.74 -20.57
CA LEU A 50 8.04 -10.42 -20.47
C LEU A 50 9.55 -10.57 -20.26
N MET A 51 10.34 -10.36 -21.32
CA MET A 51 11.79 -10.15 -21.17
C MET A 51 12.02 -8.71 -20.68
N PRO A 52 12.64 -8.50 -19.50
CA PRO A 52 13.01 -7.17 -19.04
C PRO A 52 13.88 -6.44 -20.06
N TYR A 53 13.80 -5.11 -20.04
CA TYR A 53 14.65 -4.32 -20.92
C TYR A 53 16.10 -4.34 -20.42
N PRO A 54 17.10 -4.15 -21.30
CA PRO A 54 18.50 -4.15 -20.88
C PRO A 54 18.76 -3.11 -19.78
N LYS A 55 19.56 -3.49 -18.77
CA LYS A 55 19.89 -2.62 -17.63
C LYS A 55 20.35 -1.23 -18.05
N SER A 56 21.22 -1.13 -19.05
CA SER A 56 21.73 0.16 -19.55
C SER A 56 20.65 1.10 -20.07
N MET A 57 19.53 0.56 -20.57
CA MET A 57 18.40 1.35 -21.07
C MET A 57 17.54 1.91 -19.94
N VAL A 58 17.35 1.13 -18.86
CA VAL A 58 16.42 1.48 -17.78
C VAL A 58 17.07 2.21 -16.61
N GLU A 59 18.38 2.11 -16.45
CA GLU A 59 19.14 2.81 -15.40
C GLU A 59 18.89 4.34 -15.36
N PRO A 60 18.85 5.07 -16.49
CA PRO A 60 18.48 6.49 -16.47
C PRO A 60 17.08 6.72 -15.91
N MET A 61 16.11 5.88 -16.29
CA MET A 61 14.70 6.00 -15.87
C MET A 61 14.53 5.70 -14.37
N ARG A 62 15.36 4.82 -13.80
CA ARG A 62 15.44 4.58 -12.35
C ARG A 62 15.99 5.81 -11.64
N LYS A 63 17.10 6.36 -12.16
CA LYS A 63 17.79 7.53 -11.60
C LYS A 63 16.94 8.80 -11.60
N GLU A 64 15.98 8.94 -12.51
CA GLU A 64 15.03 10.05 -12.50
C GLU A 64 14.22 10.12 -11.18
N LEU A 65 13.91 8.97 -10.57
CA LEU A 65 13.19 8.92 -9.29
C LEU A 65 14.15 8.80 -8.09
N THR A 66 15.17 7.93 -8.17
CA THR A 66 16.05 7.71 -7.00
C THR A 66 16.91 8.91 -6.65
N ARG A 67 17.20 9.81 -7.60
CA ARG A 67 17.87 11.09 -7.30
C ARG A 67 17.03 12.05 -6.46
N LEU A 68 15.71 11.84 -6.40
CA LEU A 68 14.78 12.61 -5.56
C LEU A 68 14.70 12.05 -4.13
N GLY A 69 15.49 11.01 -3.80
CA GLY A 69 15.41 10.32 -2.51
C GLY A 69 14.31 9.25 -2.44
N ILE A 70 13.72 8.88 -3.58
CA ILE A 70 12.70 7.81 -3.65
C ILE A 70 13.39 6.45 -3.62
N ASP A 71 12.99 5.60 -2.67
CA ASP A 71 13.56 4.28 -2.48
C ASP A 71 13.04 3.28 -3.53
N GLU A 72 13.95 2.50 -4.11
CA GLU A 72 13.64 1.55 -5.18
C GLU A 72 13.46 0.14 -4.63
N LEU A 73 12.26 -0.43 -4.81
CA LEU A 73 11.88 -1.74 -4.32
C LEU A 73 11.93 -2.76 -5.46
N LYS A 74 12.77 -3.78 -5.35
CA LYS A 74 13.06 -4.73 -6.45
C LYS A 74 12.53 -6.14 -6.19
N SER A 75 12.18 -6.43 -4.95
CA SER A 75 11.63 -7.72 -4.51
C SER A 75 10.38 -7.54 -3.64
N PRO A 76 9.55 -8.60 -3.49
CA PRO A 76 8.46 -8.60 -2.51
C PRO A 76 8.93 -8.30 -1.08
N ASP A 77 10.10 -8.79 -0.68
CA ASP A 77 10.66 -8.55 0.65
C ASP A 77 10.97 -7.05 0.86
N ASP A 78 11.47 -6.36 -0.17
CA ASP A 78 11.68 -4.90 -0.10
C ASP A 78 10.34 -4.16 0.07
N VAL A 79 9.28 -4.66 -0.57
CA VAL A 79 7.93 -4.12 -0.46
C VAL A 79 7.37 -4.30 0.95
N ASP A 80 7.43 -5.51 1.49
CA ASP A 80 6.98 -5.79 2.86
C ASP A 80 7.73 -4.93 3.88
N ALA A 81 9.05 -4.79 3.72
CA ALA A 81 9.86 -3.96 4.60
C ALA A 81 9.45 -2.48 4.54
N ALA A 82 9.26 -1.94 3.35
CA ALA A 82 8.90 -0.53 3.16
C ALA A 82 7.47 -0.22 3.64
N PHE A 83 6.49 -1.06 3.30
CA PHE A 83 5.10 -0.86 3.71
C PHE A 83 4.90 -1.14 5.21
N GLY A 84 5.64 -2.09 5.78
CA GLY A 84 5.62 -2.34 7.22
C GLY A 84 6.24 -1.20 8.03
N ALA A 85 7.29 -0.54 7.51
CA ALA A 85 7.84 0.66 8.14
C ALA A 85 6.86 1.84 8.15
N ALA A 86 5.98 1.91 7.15
CA ALA A 86 5.03 3.00 6.94
C ALA A 86 3.59 2.70 7.46
N GLU A 87 3.41 1.69 8.32
CA GLU A 87 2.08 1.18 8.71
C GLU A 87 1.16 2.27 9.28
N ASP A 88 1.71 3.21 10.06
CA ASP A 88 0.99 4.34 10.69
C ASP A 88 1.42 5.71 10.12
N GLU A 89 2.06 5.72 8.95
CA GLU A 89 2.63 6.92 8.32
C GLU A 89 2.08 7.14 6.90
N THR A 90 2.54 8.19 6.22
CA THR A 90 2.23 8.44 4.81
C THR A 90 3.29 7.87 3.88
N LEU A 91 2.85 7.17 2.83
CA LEU A 91 3.74 6.58 1.84
C LEU A 91 3.27 6.90 0.43
N LEU A 92 4.13 7.56 -0.35
CA LEU A 92 3.92 7.77 -1.77
C LEU A 92 4.54 6.62 -2.56
N LEU A 93 3.70 5.82 -3.21
CA LEU A 93 4.10 4.76 -4.13
C LEU A 93 4.08 5.26 -5.58
N ILE A 94 5.17 5.02 -6.30
CA ILE A 94 5.28 5.23 -7.75
C ILE A 94 5.53 3.90 -8.47
N ILE A 95 4.56 3.44 -9.26
CA ILE A 95 4.76 2.33 -10.20
C ILE A 95 5.33 2.92 -11.49
N ASN A 96 6.66 2.92 -11.61
CA ASN A 96 7.40 3.40 -12.77
C ASN A 96 7.23 2.46 -13.97
N SER A 97 7.52 2.95 -15.18
CA SER A 97 7.52 2.13 -16.40
C SER A 97 8.40 2.75 -17.50
N VAL A 98 8.63 1.99 -18.57
CA VAL A 98 9.31 2.48 -19.77
C VAL A 98 8.39 3.27 -20.73
N CYS A 99 7.09 3.43 -20.39
CA CYS A 99 6.13 4.16 -21.23
C CYS A 99 6.59 5.61 -21.46
N GLY A 100 6.33 6.14 -22.66
CA GLY A 100 6.54 7.58 -22.93
C GLY A 100 5.75 8.48 -21.98
N CYS A 101 4.56 8.04 -21.56
CA CYS A 101 3.74 8.70 -20.55
C CYS A 101 4.38 8.76 -19.14
N ALA A 102 5.27 7.82 -18.81
CA ALA A 102 6.05 7.88 -17.58
C ALA A 102 7.18 8.92 -17.69
N ALA A 103 7.88 8.93 -18.83
CA ALA A 103 9.00 9.84 -19.09
C ALA A 103 8.56 11.31 -19.23
N GLY A 104 7.51 11.55 -20.00
CA GLY A 104 7.02 12.90 -20.30
C GLY A 104 5.94 13.42 -19.35
N GLY A 105 5.48 12.60 -18.40
CA GLY A 105 4.34 12.92 -17.52
C GLY A 105 4.61 12.58 -16.06
N ALA A 106 4.56 11.30 -15.73
CA ALA A 106 4.56 10.87 -14.32
C ALA A 106 5.85 11.24 -13.55
N ARG A 107 7.03 10.93 -14.07
CA ARG A 107 8.31 11.21 -13.37
C ARG A 107 8.58 12.70 -13.17
N PRO A 108 8.43 13.58 -14.19
CA PRO A 108 8.57 15.02 -13.96
C PRO A 108 7.48 15.58 -13.02
N ALA A 109 6.26 15.04 -13.06
CA ALA A 109 5.20 15.44 -12.12
C ALA A 109 5.53 15.08 -10.66
N VAL A 110 6.10 13.90 -10.41
CA VAL A 110 6.57 13.50 -9.06
C VAL A 110 7.68 14.43 -8.58
N ALA A 111 8.66 14.75 -9.44
CA ALA A 111 9.72 15.69 -9.11
C ALA A 111 9.16 17.06 -8.69
N GLN A 112 8.26 17.62 -9.50
CA GLN A 112 7.62 18.90 -9.22
C GLN A 112 6.77 18.87 -7.93
N ALA A 113 6.03 17.79 -7.70
CA ALA A 113 5.18 17.67 -6.53
C ALA A 113 5.99 17.57 -5.23
N LEU A 114 7.08 16.79 -5.22
CA LEU A 114 7.96 16.67 -4.05
C LEU A 114 8.76 17.95 -3.77
N GLU A 115 8.97 18.80 -4.78
CA GLU A 115 9.61 20.11 -4.60
C GLU A 115 8.66 21.18 -4.01
N THR A 116 7.34 21.04 -4.23
CA THR A 116 6.38 22.13 -3.98
C THR A 116 5.30 21.79 -2.94
N GLY A 117 4.96 20.52 -2.78
CA GLY A 117 3.95 20.04 -1.85
C GLY A 117 4.53 19.59 -0.50
N PRO A 118 3.67 19.21 0.46
CA PRO A 118 4.10 18.52 1.66
C PRO A 118 4.84 17.22 1.34
N THR A 119 5.88 16.93 2.10
CA THR A 119 6.66 15.70 1.93
C THR A 119 5.93 14.54 2.62
N PRO A 120 5.68 13.41 1.93
CA PRO A 120 5.24 12.20 2.59
C PRO A 120 6.38 11.63 3.45
N ASP A 121 6.04 10.87 4.50
CA ASP A 121 7.05 10.28 5.39
C ASP A 121 7.95 9.29 4.64
N HIS A 122 7.35 8.55 3.71
CA HIS A 122 8.03 7.62 2.81
C HIS A 122 7.69 7.90 1.34
N ALA A 123 8.68 7.71 0.47
CA ALA A 123 8.46 7.70 -0.97
C ALA A 123 9.20 6.52 -1.60
N VAL A 124 8.48 5.66 -2.32
CA VAL A 124 9.00 4.40 -2.86
C VAL A 124 8.60 4.19 -4.31
N THR A 125 9.38 3.40 -5.05
CA THR A 125 9.07 3.04 -6.42
C THR A 125 9.32 1.56 -6.72
N VAL A 126 8.40 0.96 -7.48
CA VAL A 126 8.59 -0.32 -8.18
C VAL A 126 8.61 -0.07 -9.68
N PHE A 127 9.29 -0.91 -10.46
CA PHE A 127 9.40 -0.73 -11.90
C PHE A 127 8.63 -1.80 -12.68
N ALA A 128 7.45 -1.43 -13.18
CA ALA A 128 6.61 -2.31 -13.99
C ALA A 128 7.35 -2.79 -15.24
N GLY A 129 7.37 -4.11 -15.39
CA GLY A 129 8.04 -4.81 -16.49
C GLY A 129 9.55 -4.98 -16.35
N GLN A 130 10.15 -4.48 -15.28
CA GLN A 130 11.54 -4.78 -14.90
C GLN A 130 11.56 -5.61 -13.61
N ASP A 131 11.00 -5.05 -12.54
CA ASP A 131 10.92 -5.68 -11.21
C ASP A 131 9.53 -6.29 -11.05
N VAL A 132 9.23 -7.28 -11.89
CA VAL A 132 7.88 -7.85 -12.06
C VAL A 132 7.35 -8.40 -10.75
N ALA A 133 8.16 -9.16 -10.00
CA ALA A 133 7.76 -9.75 -8.73
C ALA A 133 7.35 -8.68 -7.69
N ALA A 134 8.15 -7.62 -7.53
CA ALA A 134 7.82 -6.52 -6.62
C ALA A 134 6.57 -5.76 -7.07
N THR A 135 6.46 -5.49 -8.37
CA THR A 135 5.32 -4.74 -8.93
C THR A 135 4.01 -5.51 -8.76
N ASP A 136 4.02 -6.81 -9.06
CA ASP A 136 2.84 -7.65 -8.93
C ASP A 136 2.48 -7.84 -7.46
N TYR A 137 3.47 -8.02 -6.58
CA TYR A 137 3.23 -8.10 -5.14
C TYR A 137 2.53 -6.84 -4.61
N VAL A 138 3.06 -5.63 -4.91
CA VAL A 138 2.42 -4.35 -4.54
C VAL A 138 0.97 -4.28 -5.01
N ARG A 139 0.69 -4.70 -6.25
CA ARG A 139 -0.66 -4.65 -6.82
C ARG A 139 -1.61 -5.59 -6.11
N ASP A 140 -1.16 -6.79 -5.81
CA ASP A 140 -2.00 -7.84 -5.25
C ASP A 140 -2.26 -7.62 -3.74
N THR A 141 -1.27 -7.11 -3.00
CA THR A 141 -1.37 -6.94 -1.53
C THR A 141 -1.82 -5.55 -1.08
N HIS A 142 -1.36 -4.48 -1.74
CA HIS A 142 -1.58 -3.10 -1.30
C HIS A 142 -2.56 -2.32 -2.16
N LEU A 143 -2.91 -2.81 -3.36
CA LEU A 143 -3.88 -2.18 -4.25
C LEU A 143 -5.06 -3.11 -4.65
N PRO A 144 -5.64 -3.87 -3.71
CA PRO A 144 -6.70 -4.83 -4.05
C PRO A 144 -7.92 -4.10 -4.65
N GLY A 145 -8.41 -4.62 -5.77
CA GLY A 145 -9.59 -4.06 -6.46
C GLY A 145 -9.30 -2.83 -7.33
N ILE A 146 -8.07 -2.31 -7.35
CA ILE A 146 -7.67 -1.22 -8.26
C ILE A 146 -7.15 -1.83 -9.57
N PRO A 147 -7.72 -1.48 -10.75
CA PRO A 147 -7.25 -2.00 -12.01
C PRO A 147 -5.77 -1.68 -12.26
N PRO A 148 -4.94 -2.68 -12.61
CA PRO A 148 -3.51 -2.45 -12.80
C PRO A 148 -3.26 -1.56 -14.01
N SER A 149 -2.46 -0.52 -13.82
CA SER A 149 -1.93 0.31 -14.91
C SER A 149 -0.47 0.70 -14.63
N SER A 150 0.20 1.27 -15.64
CA SER A 150 1.53 1.86 -15.50
C SER A 150 1.78 2.92 -16.58
N PRO A 151 2.33 4.10 -16.24
CA PRO A 151 2.67 4.55 -14.89
C PRO A 151 1.43 4.69 -14.00
N PHE A 152 1.63 4.57 -12.69
CA PHE A 152 0.58 4.66 -11.68
C PHE A 152 1.19 5.23 -10.40
N MET A 153 0.44 6.03 -9.65
CA MET A 153 0.84 6.53 -8.34
C MET A 153 -0.27 6.30 -7.32
N ALA A 154 0.10 6.02 -6.07
CA ALA A 154 -0.83 5.99 -4.96
C ALA A 154 -0.21 6.63 -3.73
N LEU A 155 -1.00 7.43 -3.02
CA LEU A 155 -0.69 7.90 -1.70
C LEU A 155 -1.39 7.00 -0.69
N PHE A 156 -0.61 6.48 0.25
CA PHE A 156 -1.07 5.69 1.36
C PHE A 156 -1.04 6.53 2.63
N ARG A 157 -1.98 6.27 3.52
CA ARG A 157 -1.99 6.75 4.89
C ARG A 157 -2.50 5.64 5.79
N ASN A 158 -1.75 5.33 6.84
CA ASN A 158 -2.08 4.27 7.80
C ASN A 158 -2.32 2.92 7.09
N GLY A 159 -1.41 2.56 6.18
CA GLY A 159 -1.48 1.32 5.40
C GLY A 159 -2.61 1.23 4.36
N GLN A 160 -3.44 2.27 4.18
CA GLN A 160 -4.55 2.27 3.22
C GLN A 160 -4.29 3.23 2.05
N PRO A 161 -4.59 2.85 0.79
CA PRO A 161 -4.52 3.78 -0.34
C PRO A 161 -5.64 4.82 -0.22
N VAL A 162 -5.26 6.10 -0.05
CA VAL A 162 -6.20 7.22 0.12
C VAL A 162 -6.36 8.07 -1.14
N TYR A 163 -5.37 8.07 -2.03
CA TYR A 163 -5.43 8.77 -3.31
C TYR A 163 -4.73 7.97 -4.40
N VAL A 164 -5.32 7.89 -5.59
CA VAL A 164 -4.77 7.12 -6.71
C VAL A 164 -4.76 7.90 -8.02
N ILE A 165 -3.63 7.84 -8.73
CA ILE A 165 -3.44 8.39 -10.08
C ILE A 165 -3.10 7.24 -11.03
N GLU A 166 -4.14 6.67 -11.64
CA GLU A 166 -3.99 5.70 -12.72
C GLU A 166 -3.43 6.30 -14.02
N ARG A 167 -2.92 5.45 -14.92
CA ARG A 167 -2.43 5.86 -16.25
C ARG A 167 -3.41 6.76 -17.02
N LYS A 168 -4.71 6.48 -16.96
CA LYS A 168 -5.74 7.28 -17.65
C LYS A 168 -5.80 8.74 -17.17
N HIS A 169 -5.29 9.01 -15.97
CA HIS A 169 -5.15 10.36 -15.43
C HIS A 169 -3.75 10.95 -15.71
N ILE A 170 -2.87 10.28 -16.44
CA ILE A 170 -1.50 10.73 -16.74
C ILE A 170 -1.33 10.92 -18.25
N GLU A 171 -1.85 9.97 -19.04
CA GLU A 171 -1.67 9.92 -20.48
C GLU A 171 -2.27 11.16 -21.17
N GLY A 172 -1.45 11.84 -21.97
CA GLY A 172 -1.84 13.05 -22.70
C GLY A 172 -1.93 14.33 -21.87
N ARG A 173 -1.55 14.31 -20.59
CA ARG A 173 -1.54 15.48 -19.72
C ARG A 173 -0.14 16.04 -19.52
N GLU A 174 -0.08 17.35 -19.33
CA GLU A 174 1.17 18.05 -18.98
C GLU A 174 1.62 17.69 -17.55
N PRO A 175 2.94 17.54 -17.30
CA PRO A 175 3.49 17.25 -15.98
C PRO A 175 2.97 18.17 -14.88
N ALA A 176 2.86 19.46 -15.16
CA ALA A 176 2.40 20.45 -14.19
C ALA A 176 0.96 20.20 -13.72
N ALA A 177 0.08 19.71 -14.61
CA ALA A 177 -1.29 19.38 -14.23
C ALA A 177 -1.35 18.13 -13.35
N ILE A 178 -0.55 17.11 -13.67
CA ILE A 178 -0.43 15.88 -12.86
C ILE A 178 0.21 16.20 -11.50
N SER A 179 1.21 17.09 -11.48
CA SER A 179 1.85 17.58 -10.27
C SER A 179 0.87 18.32 -9.37
N ALA A 180 -0.03 19.14 -9.94
CA ALA A 180 -1.03 19.85 -9.16
C ALA A 180 -1.99 18.88 -8.44
N ASP A 181 -2.47 17.85 -9.14
CA ASP A 181 -3.30 16.81 -8.53
C ASP A 181 -2.57 16.09 -7.38
N LEU A 182 -1.28 15.78 -7.58
CA LEU A 182 -0.47 15.11 -6.58
C LEU A 182 -0.20 16.03 -5.37
N VAL A 183 0.06 17.32 -5.59
CA VAL A 183 0.23 18.31 -4.52
C VAL A 183 -1.06 18.47 -3.73
N GLU A 184 -2.22 18.51 -4.38
CA GLU A 184 -3.52 18.57 -3.71
C GLU A 184 -3.72 17.35 -2.80
N ALA A 185 -3.38 16.14 -3.29
CA ALA A 185 -3.43 14.93 -2.47
C ALA A 185 -2.46 15.00 -1.27
N LEU A 186 -1.21 15.41 -1.49
CA LEU A 186 -0.23 15.57 -0.42
C LEU A 186 -0.70 16.59 0.64
N GLN A 187 -1.31 17.69 0.22
CA GLN A 187 -1.90 18.68 1.13
C GLN A 187 -3.08 18.14 1.94
N ALA A 188 -3.91 17.30 1.34
CA ALA A 188 -5.05 16.71 2.03
C ALA A 188 -4.64 15.63 3.04
N TYR A 189 -3.60 14.84 2.74
CA TYR A 189 -3.32 13.60 3.47
C TYR A 189 -2.01 13.60 4.27
N CYS A 190 -1.00 14.38 3.89
CA CYS A 190 0.29 14.47 4.61
C CYS A 190 0.23 15.58 5.68
N THR A 191 -0.68 15.42 6.63
CA THR A 191 -0.88 16.32 7.76
C THR A 191 -1.16 15.53 9.04
N ASP A 192 -0.91 16.13 10.21
CA ASP A 192 -1.20 15.50 11.50
C ASP A 192 -2.71 15.37 11.79
N GLU A 193 -3.56 16.09 11.04
CA GLU A 193 -5.01 16.09 11.23
C GLU A 193 -5.68 15.03 10.34
N ALA A 194 -6.89 14.61 10.74
CA ALA A 194 -7.72 13.76 9.91
C ALA A 194 -8.04 14.46 8.58
N PRO A 195 -8.02 13.74 7.45
CA PRO A 195 -8.30 14.35 6.15
C PRO A 195 -9.76 14.87 6.11
N PRO A 196 -10.02 15.96 5.38
CA PRO A 196 -11.37 16.48 5.18
C PRO A 196 -12.35 15.40 4.67
N SER A 197 -13.62 15.50 5.05
CA SER A 197 -14.64 14.53 4.61
C SER A 197 -14.87 14.52 3.09
N ASP A 198 -14.52 15.62 2.43
CA ASP A 198 -14.60 15.85 0.99
C ASP A 198 -13.23 15.76 0.30
N ALA A 199 -12.19 15.26 1.00
CA ALA A 199 -10.87 15.07 0.43
C ALA A 199 -10.94 14.21 -0.85
N PRO A 200 -10.25 14.60 -1.93
CA PRO A 200 -10.31 13.86 -3.18
C PRO A 200 -9.62 12.50 -3.00
N SER A 201 -10.05 11.50 -3.77
CA SER A 201 -9.41 10.16 -3.80
C SER A 201 -8.76 9.84 -5.15
N ARG A 202 -8.91 10.75 -6.12
CA ARG A 202 -8.39 10.66 -7.49
C ARG A 202 -8.44 12.04 -8.16
N PRO A 203 -7.72 12.24 -9.27
CA PRO A 203 -7.82 13.47 -10.06
C PRO A 203 -9.24 13.75 -10.55
N ASP A 204 -9.67 15.01 -10.43
CA ASP A 204 -10.87 15.50 -11.10
C ASP A 204 -10.51 16.03 -12.49
N LEU A 205 -10.80 15.24 -13.52
CA LEU A 205 -10.53 15.62 -14.90
C LEU A 205 -11.54 16.65 -15.45
N SER A 206 -12.65 16.90 -14.76
CA SER A 206 -13.68 17.85 -15.21
C SER A 206 -13.29 19.32 -15.00
N SER A 207 -12.36 19.58 -14.09
CA SER A 207 -11.86 20.91 -13.74
C SER A 207 -10.57 21.30 -14.45
N SER A 208 -10.01 20.41 -15.30
CA SER A 208 -8.75 20.68 -16.02
C SER A 208 -8.94 21.77 -17.09
N PRO A 209 -8.17 22.89 -17.05
CA PRO A 209 -8.33 24.03 -17.95
C PRO A 209 -7.97 23.74 -19.43
N ASN A 210 -7.45 22.55 -19.71
CA ASN A 210 -7.10 22.06 -21.05
C ASN A 210 -7.94 20.86 -21.50
N ALA A 211 -9.04 20.54 -20.78
CA ALA A 211 -10.07 19.67 -21.33
C ALA A 211 -10.73 20.43 -22.49
N GLY A 212 -10.16 20.29 -23.69
CA GLY A 212 -10.72 20.78 -24.94
C GLY A 212 -12.09 20.15 -25.16
N GLY A 213 -13.10 20.70 -24.51
CA GLY A 213 -14.48 20.48 -24.85
C GLY A 213 -14.63 20.88 -26.30
N LEU A 214 -15.09 19.94 -27.13
CA LEU A 214 -15.56 20.30 -28.46
C LEU A 214 -16.53 21.47 -28.30
N PRO A 215 -16.41 22.53 -29.12
CA PRO A 215 -17.37 23.63 -29.05
C PRO A 215 -18.78 23.06 -29.17
N SER A 216 -19.73 23.62 -28.42
CA SER A 216 -21.13 23.17 -28.33
C SER A 216 -21.78 22.89 -29.70
N THR A 217 -21.29 23.50 -30.77
CA THR A 217 -21.66 23.24 -32.16
C THR A 217 -21.46 21.78 -32.63
N PHE A 218 -20.57 21.00 -32.00
CA PHE A 218 -20.31 19.60 -32.40
C PHE A 218 -21.13 18.57 -31.62
N GLN A 219 -21.78 18.97 -30.51
CA GLN A 219 -22.57 18.05 -29.67
C GLN A 219 -24.02 17.88 -30.16
N SER A 220 -24.48 18.72 -31.10
CA SER A 220 -25.87 18.75 -31.56
C SER A 220 -26.13 17.99 -32.88
N ILE A 221 -25.17 17.18 -33.35
CA ILE A 221 -25.34 16.32 -34.53
C ILE A 221 -25.33 14.83 -34.11
N SER A 222 -26.38 14.39 -33.42
CA SER A 222 -26.72 12.98 -33.24
C SER A 222 -28.22 12.83 -33.07
#